data_AF-A0A965X1S6-F1
#
_entry.id   AF-A0A965X1S6-F1
#
_cell.length_a   1.000
_cell.length_b   1.000
_cell.length_c   1.000
_cell.angle_alpha   90.00
_cell.angle_beta   90.00
_cell.angle_gamma   90.00
#
_symmetry.space_group_name_H-M   'P 1'
#
loop_
_entity.id
_entity.type
_entity.pdbx_description
1 polymer ?
#
loop_
_entity_poly.entity_id
_entity_poly.type
_entity_poly.pdbx_seq_one_letter_code
_entity_poly.pdbx_strand_id
1 'polypeptide(L)' 'VGIDFSWEYDVKGTIHARHIITDTGWKIDIDRGLDIFQKFDMNDGLSITNRMQEYRQCKRFEVTYRKL' A
#
# COMPACT_ATOMS: atom_id res chain seq x y z
N VAL A 1 9.92 -11.73 -15.74
CA VAL A 1 11.25 -12.07 -15.18
C VAL A 1 12.22 -11.00 -15.66
N GLY A 2 13.14 -10.53 -14.81
CA GLY A 2 13.93 -9.31 -15.06
C GLY A 2 13.51 -8.14 -14.17
N ILE A 3 13.36 -8.39 -12.87
CA ILE A 3 13.18 -7.36 -11.82
C ILE A 3 14.09 -7.81 -10.67
N ASP A 4 15.07 -6.99 -10.31
CA ASP A 4 15.90 -7.22 -9.14
C ASP A 4 15.18 -6.68 -7.89
N PHE A 5 14.82 -7.57 -6.98
CA PHE A 5 14.06 -7.24 -5.77
C PHE A 5 14.94 -7.35 -4.52
N SER A 6 15.27 -6.20 -3.94
CA SER A 6 15.95 -6.07 -2.65
C SER A 6 14.97 -5.70 -1.53
N TRP A 7 15.24 -6.16 -0.32
CA TRP A 7 14.51 -5.79 0.90
C TRP A 7 15.47 -5.75 2.08
N GLU A 8 15.10 -5.02 3.14
CA GLU A 8 15.83 -4.98 4.41
C GLU A 8 14.86 -4.86 5.60
N TYR A 9 15.33 -5.18 6.79
CA TYR A 9 14.66 -4.84 8.04
C TYR A 9 15.43 -3.72 8.74
N ASP A 10 14.74 -2.63 9.08
CA ASP A 10 15.30 -1.64 10.00
C ASP A 10 15.26 -2.18 11.44
N VAL A 11 16.34 -2.90 11.81
CA VAL A 11 16.56 -3.46 13.15
C VAL A 11 16.61 -2.38 14.24
N LYS A 12 16.83 -1.10 13.90
CA LYS A 12 16.84 0.02 14.85
C LYS A 12 15.46 0.66 15.03
N GLY A 13 14.46 0.30 14.22
CA GLY A 13 13.09 0.77 14.35
C GLY A 13 12.88 2.27 14.07
N THR A 14 13.78 2.90 13.32
CA THR A 14 13.72 4.33 12.93
C THR A 14 12.69 4.64 11.85
N ILE A 15 12.29 3.65 11.03
CA ILE A 15 11.24 3.80 10.02
C ILE A 15 9.86 3.89 10.69
N HIS A 16 9.37 5.12 10.85
CA HIS A 16 7.99 5.41 11.25
C HIS A 16 7.10 5.92 10.09
N ALA A 17 7.71 6.51 9.06
CA ALA A 17 7.01 7.09 7.92
C ALA A 17 6.80 6.06 6.80
N ARG A 18 5.54 5.92 6.33
CA ARG A 18 5.16 5.01 5.24
C ARG A 18 4.91 5.80 3.96
N HIS A 19 5.68 5.49 2.93
CA HIS A 19 5.67 6.23 1.67
C HIS A 19 6.15 5.36 0.50
N ILE A 20 5.86 5.80 -0.72
CA ILE A 20 6.43 5.28 -1.97
C ILE A 20 7.23 6.42 -2.60
N ILE A 21 8.44 6.14 -3.08
CA ILE A 21 9.23 7.04 -3.92
C ILE A 21 9.34 6.42 -5.32
N THR A 22 9.26 7.25 -6.35
CA THR A 22 9.53 6.86 -7.74
C THR A 22 10.79 7.56 -8.27
N ASP A 23 11.46 6.90 -9.22
CA ASP A 23 12.50 7.47 -10.07
C ASP A 23 12.01 8.70 -10.87
N THR A 24 10.72 8.74 -11.22
CA THR A 24 10.05 9.88 -11.87
C THR A 24 9.86 11.12 -10.96
N GLY A 25 10.42 11.11 -9.74
CA GLY A 25 10.46 12.25 -8.83
C GLY A 25 9.21 12.44 -7.97
N TRP A 26 8.30 11.45 -7.92
CA TRP A 26 7.15 11.50 -7.01
C TRP A 26 7.46 10.85 -5.67
N LYS A 27 6.99 11.49 -4.61
CA LYS A 27 6.82 10.90 -3.28
C LYS A 27 5.33 10.85 -2.95
N ILE A 28 4.87 9.67 -2.56
CA ILE A 28 3.49 9.40 -2.14
C ILE A 28 3.55 9.00 -0.67
N ASP A 29 3.24 9.92 0.24
CA ASP A 29 3.18 9.65 1.68
C ASP A 29 1.79 9.08 2.02
N ILE A 30 1.74 7.99 2.79
CA ILE A 30 0.51 7.19 2.95
C ILE A 30 0.26 6.76 4.41
N ASP A 31 -0.70 7.44 5.03
CA ASP A 31 -1.63 6.80 5.98
C ASP A 31 -2.22 5.56 5.25
N ARG A 32 -2.00 4.25 5.40
CA ARG A 32 -1.53 3.34 6.46
C ARG A 32 -0.32 2.50 6.01
N GLY A 33 0.42 2.94 4.99
CA GLY A 33 1.12 2.01 4.11
C GLY A 33 0.12 1.26 3.23
N LEU A 34 0.45 0.03 2.81
CA LEU A 34 -0.42 -0.75 1.91
C LEU A 34 -1.66 -1.37 2.60
N ASP A 35 -1.76 -1.32 3.93
CA ASP A 35 -2.92 -1.80 4.70
C ASP A 35 -4.10 -0.80 4.74
N ILE A 36 -4.51 -0.27 3.59
CA ILE A 36 -5.65 0.66 3.50
C ILE A 36 -7.01 -0.05 3.38
N PHE A 37 -7.06 -1.32 2.99
CA PHE A 37 -8.32 -2.01 2.71
C PHE A 37 -8.95 -2.63 3.95
N GLN A 38 -10.29 -2.66 3.98
CA GLN A 38 -11.07 -3.44 4.93
C GLN A 38 -10.88 -4.95 4.69
N LYS A 39 -11.23 -5.75 5.69
CA LYS A 39 -11.42 -7.19 5.53
C LYS A 39 -12.66 -7.43 4.66
N PHE A 40 -12.51 -8.22 3.59
CA PHE A 40 -13.62 -8.72 2.78
C PHE A 40 -14.13 -10.05 3.33
N ASP A 41 -15.33 -10.48 2.93
CA ASP A 41 -15.81 -11.82 3.29
C ASP A 41 -15.13 -12.87 2.40
N MET A 42 -14.24 -13.64 3.00
CA MET A 42 -13.51 -14.73 2.34
C MET A 42 -14.40 -15.95 2.03
N ASN A 43 -15.60 -16.04 2.61
CA ASN A 43 -16.52 -17.16 2.39
C ASN A 43 -17.38 -16.97 1.14
N ASP A 44 -17.68 -15.72 0.75
CA ASP A 44 -18.34 -15.43 -0.52
C ASP A 44 -17.32 -15.47 -1.68
N GLY A 45 -17.11 -16.67 -2.21
CA GLY A 45 -16.23 -16.90 -3.38
C GLY A 45 -16.69 -16.22 -4.68
N LEU A 46 -17.90 -15.65 -4.73
CA LEU A 46 -18.44 -14.89 -5.86
C LEU A 46 -18.34 -13.37 -5.66
N SER A 47 -18.02 -12.89 -4.45
CA SER A 47 -17.83 -11.46 -4.17
C SER A 47 -16.77 -10.87 -5.09
N ILE A 48 -17.17 -9.87 -5.89
CA ILE A 48 -16.27 -9.17 -6.81
C ILE A 48 -15.10 -8.50 -6.06
N THR A 49 -15.31 -8.11 -4.80
CA THR A 49 -14.29 -7.52 -3.92
C THR A 49 -13.13 -8.46 -3.60
N ASN A 50 -13.31 -9.77 -3.79
CA ASN A 50 -12.29 -10.79 -3.53
C ASN A 50 -11.31 -10.94 -4.70
N ARG A 51 -11.67 -10.43 -5.89
CA ARG A 51 -10.85 -10.47 -7.12
C ARG A 51 -10.42 -9.09 -7.61
N MET A 52 -11.24 -8.07 -7.40
CA MET A 52 -11.04 -6.72 -7.91
C MET A 52 -10.90 -5.73 -6.76
N GLN A 53 -9.66 -5.24 -6.57
CA GLN A 53 -9.27 -4.39 -5.44
C GLN A 53 -9.98 -3.03 -5.45
N GLU A 54 -10.36 -2.52 -6.62
CA GLU A 54 -11.12 -1.28 -6.81
C GLU A 54 -12.50 -1.26 -6.11
N TYR A 55 -13.12 -2.44 -5.89
CA TYR A 55 -14.40 -2.54 -5.17
C TYR A 55 -14.25 -2.85 -3.68
N ARG A 56 -13.01 -2.99 -3.17
CA ARG A 56 -12.78 -3.21 -1.74
C ARG A 56 -12.91 -1.88 -0.99
N GLN A 57 -13.83 -1.83 -0.03
CA GLN A 57 -13.93 -0.69 0.89
C GLN A 57 -12.60 -0.45 1.61
N CYS A 58 -12.26 0.83 1.82
CA CYS A 58 -11.08 1.24 2.57
C CYS A 58 -11.40 1.50 4.06
N LYS A 59 -10.38 1.35 4.89
CA LYS A 59 -10.26 1.98 6.21
C LYS A 59 -10.17 3.49 6.02
N ARG A 60 -10.38 4.29 7.06
CA ARG A 60 -10.04 5.73 7.00
C ARG A 60 -8.53 5.88 6.90
N PHE A 61 -8.06 6.69 5.94
CA PHE A 61 -6.65 6.88 5.62
C PHE A 61 -6.44 8.24 4.93
N GLU A 62 -5.19 8.69 4.79
CA GLU A 62 -4.81 9.92 4.10
C GLU A 62 -3.62 9.66 3.17
N VAL A 63 -3.62 10.28 1.99
CA VAL A 63 -2.52 10.20 1.01
C VAL A 63 -2.11 11.59 0.60
N THR A 64 -0.82 11.90 0.71
CA THR A 64 -0.24 13.15 0.20
C THR A 64 0.64 12.84 -1.02
N TYR A 65 0.29 13.41 -2.17
CA TYR A 65 1.10 13.33 -3.39
C TYR A 65 2.01 14.56 -3.46
N ARG A 66 3.32 14.35 -3.54
CA ARG A 66 4.33 15.41 -3.59
C ARG A 66 5.33 15.12 -4.69
N LYS A 67 5.72 16.15 -5.45
CA LYS A 67 6.84 16.05 -6.38
C LYS A 67 8.08 16.63 -5.71
N LEU A 68 9.21 15.94 -5.88
CA LEU A 68 10.54 16.32 -5.41
C LEU A 68 11.31 17.09 -6.50
#